data_AF-A0A2X2HQB4-F1
#
_entry.id   AF-A0A2X2HQB4-F1
#
_cell.length_a   1.000
_cell.length_b   1.000
_cell.length_c   1.000
_cell.angle_alpha   90.00
_cell.angle_beta   90.00
_cell.angle_gamma   90.00
#
_symmetry.space_group_name_H-M   'P 1'
#
loop_
_entity.id
_entity.type
_entity.pdbx_description
1 polymer ?
#
loop_
_entity_poly.entity_id
_entity_poly.type
_entity_poly.pdbx_seq_one_letter_code
_entity_poly.pdbx_strand_id
1 'polypeptide(L)'
;MLPGCRKNGIVISKIPVMQAGLKEVMRIHFPEYEIISSASAEDLTLLQLRRSGLVIADLAGESEDPRSVCEHYYSLISQYREIGDASN
;
A
#
# COMPACT_ATOMS: atom_id res chain seq x y z
N MET A 1 3.83 20.73 9.44
CA MET A 1 3.01 20.02 8.42
C MET A 1 1.75 20.83 8.19
N LEU A 2 1.33 21.06 6.94
CA LEU A 2 0.15 21.88 6.63
C LEU A 2 -1.14 21.11 6.97
N PRO A 3 -2.14 21.74 7.63
CA PRO A 3 -3.44 21.14 7.88
C PRO A 3 -4.15 20.76 6.57
N GLY A 4 -4.69 19.54 6.48
CA GLY A 4 -5.59 19.13 5.38
C GLY A 4 -5.01 18.19 4.32
N CYS A 5 -3.73 17.82 4.36
CA CYS A 5 -3.19 16.81 3.44
C CYS A 5 -3.36 15.40 4.04
N ARG A 6 -4.29 14.60 3.50
CA ARG A 6 -4.42 13.17 3.87
C ARG A 6 -3.18 12.42 3.42
N LYS A 7 -2.69 11.51 4.26
CA LYS A 7 -1.62 10.57 3.93
C LYS A 7 -2.19 9.53 2.97
N ASN A 8 -1.43 9.05 1.99
CA ASN A 8 -1.91 7.96 1.13
C ASN A 8 -1.57 6.62 1.76
N GLY A 9 -2.49 5.68 1.69
CA GLY A 9 -2.26 4.27 2.02
C GLY A 9 -2.83 3.35 0.95
N ILE A 10 -2.31 2.14 0.89
CA ILE A 10 -2.66 1.14 -0.12
C ILE A 10 -3.02 -0.17 0.58
N VAL A 11 -4.13 -0.77 0.20
CA VAL A 11 -4.47 -2.16 0.52
C VAL A 11 -4.28 -3.01 -0.74
N ILE A 12 -3.50 -4.07 -0.65
CA ILE A 12 -3.29 -5.02 -1.75
C ILE A 12 -3.81 -6.37 -1.31
N SER A 13 -4.82 -6.89 -2.00
CA SER A 13 -5.40 -8.21 -1.70
C SER A 13 -6.12 -8.75 -2.92
N LYS A 14 -5.91 -10.03 -3.26
CA LYS A 14 -6.69 -10.72 -4.30
C LYS A 14 -8.14 -10.99 -3.87
N ILE A 15 -8.47 -10.82 -2.59
CA ILE A 15 -9.77 -11.13 -2.01
C ILE A 15 -10.60 -9.83 -1.89
N PRO A 16 -11.69 -9.65 -2.66
CA PRO A 16 -12.46 -8.41 -2.67
C PRO A 16 -13.03 -8.00 -1.30
N VAL A 17 -13.44 -8.98 -0.49
CA VAL A 17 -13.95 -8.70 0.87
C VAL A 17 -12.85 -8.15 1.79
N MET A 18 -11.60 -8.57 1.62
CA MET A 18 -10.46 -8.03 2.37
C MET A 18 -10.14 -6.61 1.94
N GLN A 19 -10.19 -6.30 0.64
CA GLN A 19 -10.03 -4.93 0.15
C GLN A 19 -11.07 -3.99 0.76
N ALA A 20 -12.36 -4.34 0.65
CA ALA A 20 -13.45 -3.51 1.16
C ALA A 20 -13.41 -3.39 2.69
N GLY A 21 -13.21 -4.51 3.40
CA GLY A 21 -13.17 -4.56 4.85
C GLY A 21 -12.03 -3.73 5.43
N LEU A 22 -10.80 -3.93 4.93
CA LEU A 22 -9.64 -3.17 5.41
C LEU A 22 -9.74 -1.68 5.07
N LYS A 23 -10.24 -1.34 3.87
CA LYS A 23 -10.48 0.06 3.49
C LYS A 23 -11.44 0.75 4.46
N GLU A 24 -12.51 0.08 4.86
CA GLU A 24 -13.50 0.64 5.79
C GLU A 24 -12.96 0.78 7.22
N VAL A 25 -12.23 -0.24 7.71
CA VAL A 25 -11.53 -0.17 9.01
C VAL A 25 -10.58 1.02 9.04
N MET A 26 -9.77 1.21 8.00
CA MET A 26 -8.86 2.34 7.90
C MET A 26 -9.59 3.68 7.86
N ARG A 27 -10.69 3.78 7.11
CA ARG A 27 -11.51 5.01 7.04
C ARG A 27 -12.07 5.41 8.41
N ILE A 28 -12.48 4.45 9.23
CA ILE A 28 -13.08 4.69 10.55
C ILE A 28 -12.02 5.04 11.59
N HIS A 29 -10.93 4.27 11.65
CA HIS A 29 -9.96 4.35 12.75
C HIS A 29 -8.75 5.22 12.44
N PHE A 30 -8.44 5.44 11.16
CA PHE A 30 -7.29 6.21 10.68
C PHE A 30 -7.72 7.19 9.56
N PRO A 31 -8.65 8.13 9.85
CA PRO A 31 -9.22 9.04 8.86
C PRO A 31 -8.20 10.01 8.23
N GLU A 32 -7.00 10.11 8.79
CA GLU A 32 -5.87 10.83 8.20
C GLU A 32 -5.29 10.13 6.96
N TYR A 33 -5.61 8.85 6.74
CA TYR A 33 -5.22 8.10 5.55
C TYR A 33 -6.34 8.05 4.50
N GLU A 34 -6.00 8.38 3.26
CA GLU A 34 -6.80 8.08 2.08
C GLU A 34 -6.34 6.73 1.52
N ILE A 35 -7.22 5.73 1.61
CA ILE A 35 -6.92 4.35 1.21
C ILE A 35 -7.46 4.05 -0.18
N ILE A 36 -6.56 3.58 -1.04
CA ILE A 36 -6.90 2.90 -2.29
C ILE A 36 -6.70 1.39 -2.12
N SER A 37 -7.43 0.60 -2.90
CA SER A 37 -7.33 -0.85 -2.89
C SER A 37 -7.00 -1.38 -4.29
N SER A 38 -6.24 -2.46 -4.34
CA SER A 38 -5.80 -3.11 -5.57
C SER A 38 -5.70 -4.63 -5.37
N ALA A 39 -5.84 -5.40 -6.45
CA ALA A 39 -5.64 -6.84 -6.42
C ALA A 39 -4.16 -7.23 -6.38
N SER A 40 -3.30 -6.41 -6.99
CA SER A 40 -1.86 -6.64 -7.09
C SER A 40 -1.06 -5.32 -7.06
N ALA A 41 0.26 -5.42 -6.98
CA ALA A 41 1.15 -4.26 -7.11
C ALA A 41 1.22 -3.74 -8.54
N GLU A 42 1.06 -4.62 -9.53
CA GLU A 42 1.17 -4.32 -10.96
C GLU A 42 0.04 -3.40 -11.45
N ASP A 43 -1.12 -3.46 -10.78
CA ASP A 43 -2.27 -2.60 -11.05
C ASP A 43 -2.07 -1.16 -10.53
N LEU A 44 -1.03 -0.92 -9.73
CA LEU A 44 -0.75 0.38 -9.13
C LEU A 44 0.19 1.22 -10.00
N THR A 45 -0.11 2.51 -10.09
CA THR A 45 0.79 3.46 -10.73
C THR A 45 2.01 3.74 -9.84
N LEU A 46 3.15 4.05 -10.46
CA LEU A 46 4.37 4.48 -9.75
C LEU A 46 4.12 5.66 -8.80
N LEU A 47 3.24 6.59 -9.18
CA LEU A 47 2.91 7.74 -8.36
C LEU A 47 2.17 7.33 -7.07
N GLN A 48 1.26 6.34 -7.16
CA GLN A 48 0.56 5.81 -5.99
C GLN A 48 1.53 5.13 -5.03
N LEU A 49 2.46 4.31 -5.55
CA LEU A 49 3.49 3.65 -4.74
C LEU A 49 4.40 4.65 -4.03
N ARG A 50 4.92 5.66 -4.76
CA ARG A 50 5.83 6.68 -4.20
C ARG A 50 5.19 7.57 -3.14
N ARG A 51 3.91 7.90 -3.31
CA ARG A 51 3.20 8.78 -2.37
C ARG A 51 2.57 8.03 -1.21
N SER A 52 2.64 6.71 -1.21
CA SER A 52 2.10 5.88 -0.13
C SER A 52 3.01 5.92 1.09
N GLY A 53 2.44 6.27 2.24
CA GLY A 53 3.11 6.17 3.54
C GLY A 53 2.79 4.87 4.28
N LEU A 54 1.92 4.02 3.71
CA LEU A 54 1.44 2.79 4.33
C LEU A 54 0.99 1.80 3.25
N VAL A 55 1.49 0.57 3.30
CA VAL A 55 1.02 -0.52 2.44
C VAL A 55 0.59 -1.68 3.34
N ILE A 56 -0.64 -2.16 3.14
CA ILE A 56 -1.20 -3.35 3.79
C ILE A 56 -1.34 -4.40 2.68
N ALA A 57 -0.42 -5.36 2.65
CA ALA A 57 -0.46 -6.47 1.72
C ALA A 57 -1.06 -7.71 2.41
N ASP A 58 -2.18 -8.18 1.89
CA ASP A 58 -2.80 -9.45 2.24
C ASP A 58 -2.10 -10.57 1.47
N LEU A 59 -1.56 -11.54 2.22
CA LEU A 59 -0.89 -12.71 1.66
C LEU A 59 -1.83 -13.92 1.60
N ALA A 60 -3.09 -13.78 2.04
CA ALA A 60 -4.06 -14.85 1.96
C ALA A 60 -4.33 -15.20 0.48
N GLY A 61 -4.13 -16.47 0.14
CA GLY A 61 -4.30 -16.98 -1.22
C GLY A 61 -3.01 -17.00 -2.06
N GLU A 62 -1.86 -16.56 -1.52
CA GLU A 62 -0.55 -16.82 -2.14
C GLU A 62 -0.03 -18.19 -1.69
N SER A 63 -0.08 -19.19 -2.58
CA SER A 63 0.05 -20.60 -2.19
C SER A 63 1.46 -21.17 -2.19
N GLU A 64 2.45 -20.53 -2.84
CA GLU A 64 3.71 -21.23 -3.13
C GLU A 64 4.93 -20.73 -2.37
N ASP A 65 5.01 -19.44 -2.00
CA ASP A 65 6.08 -18.95 -1.10
C ASP A 65 5.78 -17.55 -0.52
N PRO A 66 5.26 -17.45 0.71
CA PRO A 66 5.01 -16.17 1.38
C PRO A 66 6.25 -15.29 1.50
N ARG A 67 7.45 -15.88 1.56
CA ARG A 67 8.70 -15.13 1.68
C ARG A 67 9.02 -14.38 0.40
N SER A 68 8.97 -15.04 -0.75
CA SER A 68 9.17 -14.38 -2.05
C SER A 68 8.18 -13.23 -2.27
N VAL A 69 6.93 -13.39 -1.84
CA VAL A 69 5.91 -12.33 -1.94
C VAL A 69 6.27 -11.15 -1.04
N CYS A 70 6.71 -11.40 0.20
CA CYS A 70 7.21 -10.35 1.09
C CYS A 70 8.43 -9.62 0.49
N GLU A 71 9.40 -10.37 -0.06
CA GLU A 71 10.60 -9.81 -0.68
C GLU A 71 10.26 -8.97 -1.92
N HIS A 72 9.28 -9.40 -2.72
CA HIS A 72 8.78 -8.65 -3.86
C HIS A 72 8.17 -7.30 -3.43
N TYR A 73 7.24 -7.29 -2.47
CA TYR A 73 6.66 -6.04 -1.97
C TYR A 73 7.69 -5.13 -1.30
N TYR A 74 8.62 -5.70 -0.53
CA TYR A 74 9.70 -4.94 0.10
C TYR A 74 10.59 -4.26 -0.95
N SER A 75 10.98 -4.99 -1.99
CA SER A 75 11.81 -4.47 -3.09
C SER A 75 11.10 -3.31 -3.80
N LEU A 76 9.82 -3.48 -4.17
CA LEU A 76 9.02 -2.43 -4.79
C LEU A 76 8.96 -1.17 -3.92
N ILE A 77 8.59 -1.31 -2.65
CA ILE A 77 8.45 -0.17 -1.73
C ILE A 77 9.80 0.54 -1.52
N SER A 78 10.89 -0.23 -1.36
CA SER A 78 12.24 0.32 -1.13
C SER A 78 12.75 1.09 -2.35
N GLN A 79 12.64 0.53 -3.56
CA GLN A 79 13.08 1.18 -4.80
C GLN A 79 12.38 2.52 -5.04
N TYR A 80 11.10 2.62 -4.66
CA TYR A 80 10.33 3.85 -4.89
C TYR A 80 10.45 4.88 -3.77
N ARG A 81 10.88 4.47 -2.57
CA ARG A 81 11.09 5.36 -1.43
C ARG A 81 12.42 6.13 -1.50
N GLU A 82 13.50 5.50 -1.96
CA GLU A 82 14.85 6.12 -1.98
C GLU A 82 14.99 7.32 -2.91
N ILE A 83 14.13 7.45 -3.92
CA ILE A 83 14.21 8.56 -4.89
C ILE A 83 13.67 9.89 -4.30
N GLY A 84 13.11 9.88 -3.10
CA GLY A 84 12.65 11.09 -2.39
C GLY A 84 13.69 11.74 -1.46
N ASP A 85 14.76 11.05 -1.10
CA ASP A 85 15.73 11.51 -0.09
C ASP A 85 17.00 12.16 -0.69
N ALA A 86 17.12 12.23 -2.03
CA ALA A 86 18.27 12.81 -2.73
C ALA A 86 18.17 14.33 -2.99
N SER A 87 17.29 15.04 -2.27
CA SER A 87 17.20 16.50 -2.34
C SER A 87 16.92 17.09 -0.97
N ASN A 88 17.97 17.26 -0.19
CA ASN A 88 18.10 18.33 0.80
C ASN A 88 19.57 18.75 0.92
#